data_AF-A0A9J6G0R6-F1
#
_entry.id   AF-A0A9J6G0R6-F1
#
_cell.length_a   1.000
_cell.length_b   1.000
_cell.length_c   1.000
_cell.angle_alpha   90.00
_cell.angle_beta   90.00
_cell.angle_gamma   90.00
#
_symmetry.space_group_name_H-M   'P 1'
#
loop_
_entity.id
_entity.type
_entity.pdbx_description
1 polymer ?
#
loop_
_entity_poly.entity_id
_entity_poly.type
_entity_poly.pdbx_seq_one_letter_code
_entity_poly.pdbx_strand_id
1 'polypeptide(L)'
;MAQEEIALRAGIKLQEDDSLETALLNRDLIEVLPKIDEANAMSSELDRGVHFEVLLVSPQLLGKQLGRTEVYVRVRNLKSEQEFDWTKEKFLSRVYAMKEMYNKHENGEEWEVDEDRDPFLEDPNSEVRIGTVQVYLQPLAYMVDLKEQLEIINFKGQEAGILNVEMIPCSDSGREYTEEDNVYLDSPGELVGRDLNFVVRILHCRSLPKRFTDIRCKYRMFKDKEDTVTEAVSGTSDPDFNHTKTFSYRPATVELVEYLSDSYVAISVWGVQVEPVPAEGIRPKGRMLKQNFQEDLLNQTNVLMNGFRINGRENLRRLVESAEAHHQKRVPVSVVKDLLLVSSAEAGEKIISKLEGFDDTGRTKGSSTCTVS
;
A
#
# COMPACT_ATOMS: atom_id res chain seq x y z
N MET A 1 1.82 12.09 -30.97
CA MET A 1 2.27 13.50 -31.10
C MET A 1 1.56 14.45 -30.14
N ALA A 2 0.33 14.93 -30.37
CA ALA A 2 -0.32 15.86 -29.42
C ALA A 2 -0.61 15.25 -28.03
N GLN A 3 -0.86 13.94 -27.98
CA GLN A 3 -1.21 13.21 -26.76
C GLN A 3 0.03 12.77 -25.95
N GLU A 4 1.16 12.53 -26.61
CA GLU A 4 2.46 12.29 -25.94
C GLU A 4 2.97 13.57 -25.29
N GLU A 5 2.72 14.74 -25.90
CA GLU A 5 3.09 16.04 -25.34
C GLU A 5 2.37 16.33 -24.01
N ILE A 6 1.12 15.88 -23.85
CA ILE A 6 0.34 16.09 -22.61
C ILE A 6 0.89 15.19 -21.49
N ALA A 7 1.21 13.93 -21.79
CA ALA A 7 1.84 13.01 -20.85
C ALA A 7 3.26 13.47 -20.43
N LEU A 8 4.02 14.04 -21.36
CA LEU A 8 5.34 14.64 -21.10
C LEU A 8 5.24 15.89 -20.21
N ARG A 9 4.23 16.75 -20.42
CA ARG A 9 3.98 17.93 -19.58
C ARG A 9 3.52 17.57 -18.17
N ALA A 10 2.87 16.41 -18.02
CA ALA A 10 2.55 15.80 -16.73
C ALA A 10 3.72 15.00 -16.13
N GLY A 11 4.96 15.16 -16.65
CA GLY A 11 6.21 14.59 -16.14
C GLY A 11 6.26 13.06 -16.02
N ILE A 12 5.36 12.36 -16.71
CA ILE A 12 5.35 10.90 -16.81
C ILE A 12 6.27 10.53 -17.98
N LYS A 13 7.48 10.03 -17.68
CA LYS A 13 8.30 9.36 -18.70
C LYS A 13 7.64 8.03 -19.05
N LEU A 14 6.95 7.98 -20.18
CA LEU A 14 6.54 6.73 -20.82
C LEU A 14 7.82 6.00 -21.25
N GLN A 15 8.27 5.02 -20.48
CA GLN A 15 9.32 4.10 -20.92
C GLN A 15 8.74 3.10 -21.92
N GLU A 16 9.53 2.77 -22.94
CA GLU A 16 9.34 1.64 -23.86
C GLU A 16 9.55 0.30 -23.11
N ASP A 17 8.76 0.04 -22.06
CA ASP A 17 8.68 -1.28 -21.44
C ASP A 17 7.38 -1.93 -21.94
N ASP A 18 7.50 -2.75 -23.00
CA ASP A 18 6.43 -3.38 -23.79
C ASP A 18 5.56 -4.40 -23.00
N SER A 19 5.59 -4.36 -21.66
CA SER A 19 4.78 -5.25 -20.84
C SER A 19 3.29 -4.92 -21.02
N LEU A 20 2.47 -5.98 -21.13
CA LEU A 20 1.01 -5.85 -21.20
C LEU A 20 0.46 -5.01 -20.03
N GLU A 21 1.04 -5.13 -18.84
CA GLU A 21 0.63 -4.37 -17.65
C GLU A 21 0.90 -2.86 -17.81
N THR A 22 2.06 -2.48 -18.36
CA THR A 22 2.41 -1.09 -18.68
C THR A 22 1.46 -0.53 -19.73
N ALA A 23 1.17 -1.29 -20.79
CA ALA A 23 0.23 -0.87 -21.83
C ALA A 23 -1.19 -0.65 -21.28
N LEU A 24 -1.67 -1.54 -20.40
CA LEU A 24 -2.98 -1.40 -19.75
C LEU A 24 -3.02 -0.20 -18.80
N LEU A 25 -1.96 0.04 -18.04
CA LEU A 25 -1.86 1.22 -17.16
C LEU A 25 -1.88 2.51 -17.98
N ASN A 26 -1.09 2.58 -19.06
CA ASN A 26 -1.04 3.74 -19.95
C ASN A 26 -2.41 4.01 -20.58
N ARG A 27 -3.12 2.96 -21.02
CA ARG A 27 -4.50 3.09 -21.53
C ARG A 27 -5.44 3.70 -20.49
N ASP A 28 -5.35 3.25 -19.24
CA ASP A 28 -6.19 3.77 -18.16
C ASP A 28 -5.88 5.25 -17.87
N LEU A 29 -4.60 5.65 -17.91
CA LEU A 29 -4.18 7.04 -17.74
C LEU A 29 -4.64 7.95 -18.87
N ILE A 30 -4.53 7.50 -20.13
CA ILE A 30 -5.01 8.25 -21.31
C ILE A 30 -6.51 8.53 -21.21
N GLU A 31 -7.27 7.61 -20.62
CA GLU A 31 -8.70 7.78 -20.41
C GLU A 31 -9.03 8.72 -19.23
N VAL A 32 -8.30 8.60 -18.12
CA VAL A 32 -8.62 9.27 -16.86
C VAL A 32 -8.11 10.71 -16.82
N LEU A 33 -6.89 10.99 -17.30
CA LEU A 33 -6.27 12.32 -17.16
C LEU A 33 -7.09 13.45 -17.79
N PRO A 34 -7.57 13.35 -19.05
CA PRO A 34 -8.39 14.42 -19.63
C PRO A 34 -9.71 14.64 -18.87
N LYS A 35 -10.27 13.58 -18.29
CA LYS A 35 -11.51 13.65 -17.50
C LYS A 35 -11.28 14.28 -16.13
N ILE A 36 -10.10 14.13 -15.55
CA ILE A 36 -9.68 14.86 -14.35
C ILE A 36 -9.61 16.36 -14.65
N ASP A 37 -9.02 16.74 -15.79
CA ASP A 37 -8.96 18.14 -16.21
C ASP A 37 -10.37 18.73 -16.42
N GLU A 38 -11.25 17.99 -17.10
CA GLU A 38 -12.67 18.36 -17.27
C GLU A 38 -13.39 18.49 -15.92
N ALA A 39 -13.24 17.52 -15.01
CA ALA A 39 -13.88 17.54 -13.69
C ALA A 39 -13.41 18.72 -12.83
N ASN A 40 -12.11 19.03 -12.87
CA ASN A 40 -11.54 20.18 -12.17
C ASN A 40 -12.03 21.51 -12.76
N ALA A 41 -12.17 21.62 -14.09
CA ALA A 41 -12.74 22.79 -14.74
C ALA A 41 -14.21 23.00 -14.32
N MET A 42 -15.04 21.96 -14.43
CA MET A 42 -16.45 22.02 -14.00
C MET A 42 -16.59 22.36 -12.51
N SER A 43 -15.73 21.78 -11.65
CA SER A 43 -15.71 22.10 -10.21
C SER A 43 -15.41 23.59 -9.95
N SER A 44 -14.48 24.16 -10.72
CA SER A 44 -14.12 25.58 -10.60
C SER A 44 -15.22 26.51 -11.11
N GLU A 45 -15.89 26.16 -12.20
CA GLU A 45 -16.94 27.00 -12.79
C GLU A 45 -18.24 26.96 -11.98
N LEU A 46 -18.55 25.82 -11.36
CA LEU A 46 -19.70 25.63 -10.48
C LEU A 46 -19.39 25.97 -9.01
N ASP A 47 -18.21 26.49 -8.70
CA ASP A 47 -17.74 26.82 -7.33
C ASP A 47 -17.94 25.69 -6.30
N ARG A 48 -17.70 24.44 -6.72
CA ARG A 48 -17.90 23.26 -5.86
C ARG A 48 -16.82 23.12 -4.79
N GLY A 49 -15.64 23.71 -5.01
CA GLY A 49 -14.54 23.66 -4.05
C GLY A 49 -13.95 22.27 -3.87
N VAL A 50 -13.93 21.46 -4.94
CA VAL A 50 -13.37 20.10 -4.95
C VAL A 50 -12.25 20.01 -5.98
N HIS A 51 -11.18 19.27 -5.65
CA HIS A 51 -10.06 19.02 -6.56
C HIS A 51 -9.84 17.52 -6.77
N PHE A 52 -9.58 17.13 -8.01
CA PHE A 52 -9.32 15.75 -8.43
C PHE A 52 -7.85 15.58 -8.82
N GLU A 53 -7.17 14.58 -8.27
CA GLU A 53 -5.80 14.20 -8.64
C GLU A 53 -5.70 12.69 -8.91
N VAL A 54 -4.81 12.30 -9.84
CA VAL A 54 -4.58 10.88 -10.15
C VAL A 54 -3.69 10.23 -9.10
N LEU A 55 -3.97 8.98 -8.75
CA LEU A 55 -3.13 8.13 -7.92
C LEU A 55 -2.85 6.80 -8.59
N LEU A 56 -1.61 6.33 -8.45
CA LEU A 56 -1.18 5.01 -8.92
C LEU A 56 -1.00 4.11 -7.70
N VAL A 57 -1.83 3.09 -7.56
CA VAL A 57 -1.86 2.23 -6.39
C VAL A 57 -1.32 0.84 -6.74
N SER A 58 -0.29 0.39 -6.04
CA SER A 58 0.27 -0.94 -6.24
C SER A 58 -0.68 -2.01 -5.69
N PRO A 59 -0.67 -3.24 -6.24
CA PRO A 59 -1.52 -4.32 -5.74
C PRO A 59 -1.27 -4.62 -4.26
N GLN A 60 -0.01 -4.47 -3.81
CA GLN A 60 0.39 -4.66 -2.41
C GLN A 60 -0.39 -3.73 -1.46
N LEU A 61 -0.51 -2.45 -1.81
CA LEU A 61 -1.23 -1.46 -1.00
C LEU A 61 -2.74 -1.72 -1.01
N LEU A 62 -3.26 -2.33 -2.07
CA LEU A 62 -4.63 -2.84 -2.13
C LEU A 62 -4.85 -4.11 -1.30
N GLY A 63 -3.77 -4.74 -0.81
CA GLY A 63 -3.80 -6.00 -0.06
C GLY A 63 -3.78 -7.24 -0.96
N LYS A 64 -3.46 -7.09 -2.24
CA LYS A 64 -3.38 -8.16 -3.23
C LYS A 64 -1.95 -8.68 -3.33
N GLN A 65 -1.78 -10.01 -3.34
CA GLN A 65 -0.46 -10.65 -3.53
C GLN A 65 0.08 -10.44 -4.94
N LEU A 66 -0.81 -10.48 -5.91
CA LEU A 66 -0.53 -10.36 -7.34
C LEU A 66 -1.48 -9.36 -7.98
N GLY A 67 -1.07 -8.79 -9.10
CA GLY A 67 -1.87 -7.86 -9.90
C GLY A 67 -1.02 -6.76 -10.50
N ARG A 68 -1.66 -5.89 -11.27
CA ARG A 68 -1.03 -4.70 -11.83
C ARG A 68 -1.31 -3.49 -10.96
N THR A 69 -0.53 -2.42 -11.16
CA THR A 69 -0.85 -1.09 -10.63
C THR A 69 -2.21 -0.63 -11.16
N GLU A 70 -3.04 -0.10 -10.26
CA GLU A 70 -4.37 0.40 -10.57
C GLU A 70 -4.43 1.93 -10.49
N VAL A 71 -5.27 2.54 -11.33
CA VAL A 71 -5.51 3.99 -11.33
C VAL A 71 -6.66 4.30 -10.38
N TYR A 72 -6.39 5.15 -9.41
CA TYR A 72 -7.36 5.77 -8.52
C TYR A 72 -7.40 7.28 -8.79
N VAL A 73 -8.48 7.92 -8.36
CA VAL A 73 -8.61 9.38 -8.39
C VAL A 73 -8.92 9.85 -6.98
N ARG A 74 -8.01 10.64 -6.43
CA ARG A 74 -8.23 11.31 -5.14
C ARG A 74 -9.08 12.55 -5.34
N VAL A 75 -10.11 12.64 -4.52
CA VAL A 75 -11.05 13.75 -4.44
C VAL A 75 -10.77 14.47 -3.13
N ARG A 76 -10.35 15.74 -3.22
CA ARG A 76 -10.07 16.58 -2.06
C ARG A 76 -11.10 17.69 -1.98
N ASN A 77 -11.86 17.72 -0.88
CA ASN A 77 -12.70 18.86 -0.54
C ASN A 77 -11.79 19.98 -0.01
N LEU A 78 -11.79 21.14 -0.67
CA LEU A 78 -10.90 22.26 -0.33
C LEU A 78 -11.39 23.04 0.91
N LYS A 79 -12.64 22.85 1.33
CA LYS A 79 -13.22 23.49 2.53
C LYS A 79 -12.97 22.64 3.77
N SER A 80 -13.30 21.34 3.72
CA SER A 80 -13.15 20.42 4.85
C SER A 80 -11.78 19.72 4.90
N GLU A 81 -10.96 19.85 3.87
CA GLU A 81 -9.68 19.14 3.69
C GLU A 81 -9.78 17.60 3.67
N GLN A 82 -10.99 17.04 3.61
CA GLN A 82 -11.18 15.60 3.51
C GLN A 82 -10.77 15.07 2.13
N GLU A 83 -10.14 13.91 2.12
CA GLU A 83 -9.63 13.24 0.91
C GLU A 83 -10.25 11.85 0.74
N PHE A 84 -10.80 11.56 -0.44
CA PHE A 84 -11.37 10.24 -0.76
C PHE A 84 -10.72 9.66 -2.01
N ASP A 85 -10.35 8.39 -1.98
CA ASP A 85 -9.71 7.72 -3.11
C ASP A 85 -10.74 6.87 -3.87
N TRP A 86 -11.16 7.35 -5.03
CA TRP A 86 -12.11 6.64 -5.90
C TRP A 86 -11.41 5.72 -6.87
N THR A 87 -12.00 4.55 -7.14
CA THR A 87 -11.56 3.72 -8.25
C THR A 87 -11.78 4.45 -9.57
N LYS A 88 -11.03 4.08 -10.61
CA LYS A 88 -11.25 4.53 -11.98
C LYS A 88 -12.73 4.47 -12.37
N GLU A 89 -13.39 3.33 -12.15
CA GLU A 89 -14.78 3.11 -12.57
C GLU A 89 -15.75 4.06 -11.85
N LYS A 90 -15.57 4.25 -10.54
CA LYS A 90 -16.38 5.18 -9.75
C LYS A 90 -16.21 6.61 -10.28
N PHE A 91 -14.95 7.04 -10.48
CA PHE A 91 -14.66 8.36 -11.01
C PHE A 91 -15.29 8.57 -12.39
N LEU A 92 -15.11 7.64 -13.32
CA LEU A 92 -15.70 7.73 -14.66
C LEU A 92 -17.22 7.87 -14.61
N SER A 93 -17.89 7.08 -13.77
CA SER A 93 -19.34 7.19 -13.54
C SER A 93 -19.73 8.56 -12.99
N ARG A 94 -19.01 9.08 -11.99
CA ARG A 94 -19.27 10.40 -11.39
C ARG A 94 -19.04 11.54 -12.39
N VAL A 95 -18.02 11.47 -13.25
CA VAL A 95 -17.75 12.50 -14.27
C VAL A 95 -18.90 12.64 -15.27
N TYR A 96 -19.56 11.54 -15.66
CA TYR A 96 -20.75 11.64 -16.51
C TYR A 96 -21.87 12.43 -15.81
N ALA A 97 -22.12 12.16 -14.53
CA ALA A 97 -23.10 12.90 -13.74
C ALA A 97 -22.71 14.38 -13.54
N MET A 98 -21.41 14.69 -13.36
CA MET A 98 -20.90 16.07 -13.31
C MET A 98 -21.20 16.82 -14.62
N LYS A 99 -21.01 16.17 -15.79
CA LYS A 99 -21.31 16.77 -17.09
C LYS A 99 -22.80 17.06 -17.28
N GLU A 100 -23.66 16.13 -16.86
CA GLU A 100 -25.11 16.37 -16.90
C GLU A 100 -25.51 17.55 -16.02
N MET A 101 -24.92 17.67 -14.83
CA MET A 101 -25.13 18.82 -13.95
C MET A 101 -24.65 20.13 -14.59
N TYR A 102 -23.44 20.13 -15.15
CA TYR A 102 -22.85 21.30 -15.79
C TYR A 102 -23.70 21.79 -16.97
N ASN A 103 -24.16 20.88 -17.84
CA ASN A 103 -25.03 21.23 -18.98
C ASN A 103 -26.36 21.85 -18.56
N LYS A 104 -26.98 21.36 -17.47
CA LYS A 104 -28.22 21.94 -16.93
C LYS A 104 -28.00 23.37 -16.43
N HIS A 105 -26.89 23.59 -15.72
CA HIS A 105 -26.50 24.92 -15.26
C HIS A 105 -26.27 25.88 -16.44
N GLU A 106 -25.60 25.45 -17.52
CA GLU A 106 -25.43 26.27 -18.73
C GLU A 106 -26.75 26.63 -19.42
N ASN A 107 -27.74 25.74 -19.37
CA ASN A 107 -29.07 25.99 -19.93
C ASN A 107 -29.96 26.86 -19.03
N GLY A 108 -29.46 27.32 -17.88
CA GLY A 108 -30.20 28.13 -16.91
C GLY A 108 -31.27 27.35 -16.15
N GLU A 109 -31.17 26.03 -16.10
CA GLU A 109 -32.05 25.19 -15.26
C GLU A 109 -31.56 25.25 -13.81
N GLU A 110 -32.45 25.66 -12.88
CA GLU A 110 -32.18 25.56 -11.46
C GLU A 110 -32.06 24.09 -11.06
N TRP A 111 -30.85 23.68 -10.69
CA TRP A 111 -30.55 22.34 -10.23
C TRP A 111 -30.23 22.41 -8.73
N GLU A 112 -31.26 22.38 -7.89
CA GLU A 112 -31.08 22.17 -6.45
C GLU A 112 -30.69 20.72 -6.20
N VAL A 113 -29.44 20.52 -5.76
CA VAL A 113 -28.93 19.21 -5.38
C VAL A 113 -28.75 19.24 -3.89
N ASP A 114 -29.48 18.38 -3.20
CA ASP A 114 -29.09 17.99 -1.85
C ASP A 114 -27.62 17.55 -1.90
N GLU A 115 -26.81 17.93 -0.92
CA GLU A 115 -25.38 17.60 -0.91
C GLU A 115 -25.13 16.08 -1.09
N ASP A 116 -26.05 15.25 -0.59
CA ASP A 116 -26.06 13.78 -0.74
C ASP A 116 -26.14 13.28 -2.19
N ARG A 117 -26.57 14.13 -3.13
CA ARG A 117 -26.71 13.81 -4.56
C ARG A 117 -25.68 14.55 -5.43
N ASP A 118 -24.78 15.33 -4.82
CA ASP A 118 -23.75 16.06 -5.55
C ASP A 118 -22.67 15.06 -6.09
N PRO A 119 -22.50 14.93 -7.42
CA PRO A 119 -21.57 13.99 -8.00
C PRO A 119 -20.10 14.35 -7.73
N PHE A 120 -19.81 15.58 -7.30
CA PHE A 120 -18.48 16.04 -6.89
C PHE A 120 -18.10 15.59 -5.48
N LEU A 121 -19.07 15.24 -4.63
CA LEU A 121 -18.85 14.95 -3.22
C LEU A 121 -18.93 13.46 -2.90
N GLU A 122 -18.21 13.06 -1.87
CA GLU A 122 -18.42 11.80 -1.16
C GLU A 122 -19.10 12.10 0.18
N ASP A 123 -19.88 11.15 0.72
CA ASP A 123 -20.36 11.22 2.09
C ASP A 123 -19.16 11.42 3.05
N PRO A 124 -19.12 12.52 3.83
CA PRO A 124 -18.06 12.82 4.80
C PRO A 124 -17.80 11.70 5.82
N ASN A 125 -18.81 10.87 6.09
CA ASN A 125 -18.73 9.75 7.03
C ASN A 125 -18.25 8.45 6.38
N SER A 126 -17.94 8.47 5.08
CA SER A 126 -17.39 7.32 4.38
C SER A 126 -16.05 6.91 4.98
N GLU A 127 -15.92 5.61 5.22
CA GLU A 127 -14.68 5.03 5.70
C GLU A 127 -13.59 5.10 4.61
N VAL A 128 -12.39 5.54 4.99
CA VAL A 128 -11.22 5.62 4.10
C VAL A 128 -10.10 4.74 4.59
N ARG A 129 -9.30 4.23 3.66
CA ARG A 129 -8.11 3.45 3.99
C ARG A 129 -6.98 4.40 4.39
N ILE A 130 -6.52 4.29 5.63
CA ILE A 130 -5.38 5.05 6.14
C ILE A 130 -4.08 4.46 5.57
N GLY A 131 -3.98 3.13 5.53
CA GLY A 131 -2.89 2.41 4.88
C GLY A 131 -2.98 0.89 5.06
N THR A 132 -1.93 0.20 4.65
CA THR A 132 -1.85 -1.27 4.66
C THR A 132 -0.51 -1.73 5.21
N VAL A 133 -0.52 -2.85 5.92
CA VAL A 133 0.65 -3.57 6.44
C VAL A 133 0.69 -4.95 5.80
N GLN A 134 1.89 -5.44 5.49
CA GLN A 134 2.12 -6.80 5.00
C GLN A 134 2.78 -7.63 6.11
N VAL A 135 2.08 -8.65 6.61
CA VAL A 135 2.59 -9.56 7.63
C VAL A 135 2.98 -10.88 6.96
N TYR A 136 4.28 -11.11 6.79
CA TYR A 136 4.80 -12.34 6.18
C TYR A 136 4.59 -13.54 7.09
N LEU A 137 3.99 -14.60 6.56
CA LEU A 137 3.46 -15.71 7.38
C LEU A 137 4.45 -16.84 7.63
N GLN A 138 5.65 -16.76 7.02
CA GLN A 138 6.63 -17.84 7.02
C GLN A 138 6.91 -18.44 8.41
N PRO A 139 7.03 -17.67 9.51
CA PRO A 139 7.24 -18.23 10.85
C PRO A 139 6.19 -19.27 11.26
N LEU A 140 4.92 -19.07 10.90
CA LEU A 140 3.83 -20.01 11.23
C LEU A 140 4.00 -21.37 10.54
N ALA A 141 4.65 -21.42 9.37
CA ALA A 141 4.93 -22.67 8.68
C ALA A 141 5.93 -23.56 9.46
N TYR A 142 6.72 -22.96 10.36
CA TYR A 142 7.67 -23.63 11.24
C TYR A 142 7.14 -23.77 12.68
N MET A 143 5.87 -23.43 12.92
CA MET A 143 5.27 -23.35 14.26
C MET A 143 6.00 -22.35 15.19
N VAL A 144 6.53 -21.26 14.63
CA VAL A 144 7.22 -20.20 15.37
C VAL A 144 6.32 -18.98 15.55
N ASP A 145 6.43 -18.34 16.72
CA ASP A 145 5.78 -17.07 17.05
C ASP A 145 6.18 -15.96 16.07
N LEU A 146 5.18 -15.23 15.59
CA LEU A 146 5.36 -13.97 14.88
C LEU A 146 4.94 -12.82 15.80
N LYS A 147 5.86 -11.90 16.10
CA LYS A 147 5.58 -10.68 16.87
C LYS A 147 6.29 -9.52 16.17
N GLU A 148 5.53 -8.66 15.53
CA GLU A 148 6.07 -7.67 14.60
C GLU A 148 5.54 -6.26 14.89
N GLN A 149 6.40 -5.29 14.62
CA GLN A 149 6.08 -3.87 14.62
C GLN A 149 6.36 -3.34 13.21
N LEU A 150 5.30 -2.97 12.49
CA LEU A 150 5.36 -2.73 11.05
C LEU A 150 4.78 -1.37 10.67
N GLU A 151 5.38 -0.74 9.68
CA GLU A 151 4.92 0.53 9.12
C GLU A 151 3.62 0.36 8.33
N ILE A 152 2.67 1.24 8.59
CA ILE A 152 1.40 1.35 7.86
C ILE A 152 1.66 2.24 6.65
N ILE A 153 1.61 1.69 5.45
CA ILE A 153 1.92 2.43 4.22
C ILE A 153 0.62 2.85 3.51
N ASN A 154 0.48 4.13 3.21
CA ASN A 154 -0.68 4.66 2.50
C ASN A 154 -0.55 4.49 0.97
N PHE A 155 -1.59 4.88 0.21
CA PHE A 155 -1.59 4.79 -1.26
C PHE A 155 -0.54 5.65 -1.97
N LYS A 156 0.03 6.65 -1.29
CA LYS A 156 1.16 7.46 -1.77
C LYS A 156 2.52 6.83 -1.40
N GLY A 157 2.55 5.63 -0.84
CA GLY A 157 3.78 4.96 -0.40
C GLY A 157 4.44 5.61 0.81
N GLN A 158 3.70 6.45 1.55
CA GLN A 158 4.20 7.15 2.73
C GLN A 158 3.77 6.42 3.99
N GLU A 159 4.64 6.45 5.01
CA GLU A 159 4.31 5.97 6.35
C GLU A 159 3.18 6.81 6.95
N ALA A 160 2.12 6.14 7.40
CA ALA A 160 0.99 6.73 8.08
C ALA A 160 0.96 6.40 9.58
N GLY A 161 1.86 5.54 10.07
CA GLY A 161 1.93 5.13 11.46
C GLY A 161 2.46 3.71 11.57
N ILE A 162 2.30 3.10 12.74
CA ILE A 162 2.89 1.81 13.06
C ILE A 162 1.80 0.87 13.61
N LEU A 163 1.80 -0.38 13.16
CA LEU A 163 0.94 -1.45 13.65
C LEU A 163 1.77 -2.47 14.45
N ASN A 164 1.30 -2.86 15.63
CA ASN A 164 1.83 -3.98 16.39
C ASN A 164 0.89 -5.19 16.28
N VAL A 165 1.43 -6.31 15.81
CA VAL A 165 0.67 -7.53 15.50
C VAL A 165 1.42 -8.77 15.98
N GLU A 166 0.66 -9.76 16.43
CA GLU A 166 1.17 -11.08 16.79
C GLU A 166 0.41 -12.19 16.08
N MET A 167 1.10 -13.27 15.72
CA MET A 167 0.49 -14.53 15.29
C MET A 167 1.20 -15.68 15.99
N ILE A 168 0.51 -16.35 16.92
CA ILE A 168 1.13 -17.29 17.87
C ILE A 168 0.51 -18.68 17.72
N PRO A 169 1.28 -19.70 17.32
CA PRO A 169 0.83 -21.09 17.31
C PRO A 169 0.32 -21.55 18.68
N CYS A 170 -0.76 -22.31 18.67
CA CYS A 170 -1.41 -22.78 19.90
C CYS A 170 -1.99 -24.19 19.78
N SER A 171 -2.31 -24.77 20.93
CA SER A 171 -3.04 -26.03 21.01
C SER A 171 -4.47 -25.90 20.52
N ASP A 172 -5.15 -27.04 20.38
CA ASP A 172 -6.57 -27.09 20.06
C ASP A 172 -7.47 -26.37 21.08
N SER A 173 -7.04 -26.31 22.34
CA SER A 173 -7.67 -25.57 23.43
C SER A 173 -7.31 -24.08 23.47
N GLY A 174 -6.47 -23.60 22.54
CA GLY A 174 -6.02 -22.21 22.46
C GLY A 174 -4.88 -21.86 23.40
N ARG A 175 -4.24 -22.84 24.06
CA ARG A 175 -3.03 -22.59 24.88
C ARG A 175 -1.85 -22.35 23.94
N GLU A 176 -1.20 -21.20 24.08
CA GLU A 176 0.04 -20.90 23.36
C GLU A 176 1.13 -21.92 23.70
N TYR A 177 1.86 -22.35 22.67
CA TYR A 177 2.98 -23.26 22.88
C TYR A 177 4.15 -22.52 23.52
N THR A 178 4.94 -23.28 24.27
CA THR A 178 6.18 -22.83 24.90
C THR A 178 7.34 -23.67 24.38
N GLU A 179 8.58 -23.28 24.69
CA GLU A 179 9.77 -24.06 24.31
C GLU A 179 9.72 -25.51 24.84
N GLU A 180 9.03 -25.76 25.95
CA GLU A 180 8.87 -27.09 26.55
C GLU A 180 7.99 -28.03 25.73
N ASP A 181 7.13 -27.50 24.85
CA ASP A 181 6.18 -28.29 24.07
C ASP A 181 6.83 -28.96 22.83
N ASN A 182 8.03 -28.52 22.43
CA ASN A 182 8.82 -29.07 21.32
C ASN A 182 8.02 -29.28 20.02
N VAL A 183 7.22 -28.26 19.63
CA VAL A 183 6.33 -28.28 18.45
C VAL A 183 6.93 -27.68 17.19
N TYR A 184 8.11 -27.06 17.29
CA TYR A 184 8.81 -26.45 16.17
C TYR A 184 9.15 -27.48 15.10
N LEU A 185 9.13 -27.04 13.84
CA LEU A 185 9.42 -27.87 12.69
C LEU A 185 10.74 -27.47 12.04
N ASP A 186 11.48 -28.43 11.48
CA ASP A 186 12.72 -28.14 10.76
C ASP A 186 12.45 -27.67 9.32
N SER A 187 11.29 -28.05 8.76
CA SER A 187 10.86 -27.66 7.42
C SER A 187 9.35 -27.43 7.32
N PRO A 188 8.87 -26.50 6.46
CA PRO A 188 7.43 -26.25 6.27
C PRO A 188 6.65 -27.50 5.85
N GLY A 189 7.27 -28.36 5.05
CA GLY A 189 6.64 -29.57 4.52
C GLY A 189 6.20 -30.56 5.62
N GLU A 190 6.82 -30.52 6.80
CA GLU A 190 6.41 -31.35 7.94
C GLU A 190 5.06 -30.96 8.54
N LEU A 191 4.59 -29.72 8.27
CA LEU A 191 3.29 -29.24 8.71
C LEU A 191 2.15 -29.88 7.91
N VAL A 192 2.40 -30.33 6.67
CA VAL A 192 1.39 -30.94 5.81
C VAL A 192 0.79 -32.18 6.48
N GLY A 193 -0.53 -32.21 6.63
CA GLY A 193 -1.25 -33.30 7.28
C GLY A 193 -1.32 -33.21 8.81
N ARG A 194 -0.64 -32.24 9.44
CA ARG A 194 -0.78 -31.94 10.88
C ARG A 194 -1.85 -30.87 11.11
N ASP A 195 -2.36 -30.78 12.34
CA ASP A 195 -3.26 -29.69 12.73
C ASP A 195 -2.46 -28.41 13.00
N LEU A 196 -2.90 -27.30 12.43
CA LEU A 196 -2.39 -25.96 12.73
C LEU A 196 -3.49 -25.16 13.42
N ASN A 197 -3.22 -24.69 14.65
CA ASN A 197 -4.01 -23.65 15.29
C ASN A 197 -3.07 -22.51 15.68
N PHE A 198 -3.53 -21.27 15.54
CA PHE A 198 -2.80 -20.09 16.00
C PHE A 198 -3.76 -18.95 16.31
N VAL A 199 -3.30 -18.05 17.16
CA VAL A 199 -4.02 -16.84 17.55
C VAL A 199 -3.41 -15.66 16.82
N VAL A 200 -4.25 -14.89 16.11
CA VAL A 200 -3.88 -13.57 15.58
C VAL A 200 -4.29 -12.50 16.58
N ARG A 201 -3.36 -11.62 16.94
CA ARG A 201 -3.63 -10.45 17.78
C ARG A 201 -3.29 -9.16 17.05
N ILE A 202 -4.27 -8.27 16.93
CA ILE A 202 -4.04 -6.89 16.53
C ILE A 202 -3.98 -6.11 17.84
N LEU A 203 -2.77 -5.76 18.28
CA LEU A 203 -2.58 -5.14 19.60
C LEU A 203 -3.00 -3.68 19.55
N HIS A 204 -2.31 -2.88 18.75
CA HIS A 204 -2.53 -1.44 18.66
C HIS A 204 -1.88 -0.82 17.43
N CYS A 205 -2.37 0.36 17.05
CA CYS A 205 -1.64 1.27 16.16
C CYS A 205 -1.04 2.43 16.96
N ARG A 206 0.03 3.03 16.42
CA ARG A 206 0.67 4.23 16.97
C ARG A 206 0.93 5.25 15.88
N SER A 207 0.95 6.52 16.28
CA SER A 207 1.32 7.66 15.43
C SER A 207 0.46 7.82 14.17
N LEU A 208 -0.82 7.43 14.21
CA LEU A 208 -1.73 7.67 13.09
C LEU A 208 -2.03 9.18 12.93
N PRO A 209 -2.40 9.66 11.73
CA PRO A 209 -2.75 11.05 11.55
C PRO A 209 -4.00 11.39 12.37
N LYS A 210 -3.96 12.50 13.11
CA LYS A 210 -5.05 12.93 14.01
C LYS A 210 -6.37 13.28 13.32
N ARG A 211 -6.40 13.24 11.99
CA ARG A 211 -7.60 13.53 11.17
C ARG A 211 -8.53 12.33 11.00
N PHE A 212 -8.31 11.23 11.74
CA PHE A 212 -9.13 10.03 11.66
C PHE A 212 -9.80 9.70 13.00
N THR A 213 -11.02 9.17 12.93
CA THR A 213 -11.80 8.58 14.02
C THR A 213 -12.31 7.20 13.58
N ASP A 214 -12.94 6.45 14.50
CA ASP A 214 -13.59 5.17 14.21
C ASP A 214 -12.65 4.17 13.54
N ILE A 215 -11.39 4.20 14.01
CA ILE A 215 -10.26 3.51 13.42
C ILE A 215 -10.44 2.01 13.66
N ARG A 216 -10.24 1.19 12.64
CA ARG A 216 -10.32 -0.27 12.72
C ARG A 216 -9.36 -0.95 11.75
N CYS A 217 -9.01 -2.19 12.04
CA CYS A 217 -8.22 -3.03 11.15
C CYS A 217 -9.11 -4.07 10.46
N LYS A 218 -8.80 -4.37 9.20
CA LYS A 218 -9.44 -5.41 8.40
C LYS A 218 -8.39 -6.33 7.78
N TYR A 219 -8.58 -7.62 7.91
CA TYR A 219 -7.68 -8.64 7.36
C TYR A 219 -8.42 -9.93 7.05
N ARG A 220 -7.83 -10.76 6.20
CA ARG A 220 -8.44 -12.01 5.73
C ARG A 220 -7.38 -13.10 5.69
N MET A 221 -7.65 -14.22 6.37
CA MET A 221 -6.75 -15.37 6.37
C MET A 221 -7.01 -16.28 5.16
N PHE A 222 -6.16 -17.29 5.02
CA PHE A 222 -6.26 -18.29 3.96
C PHE A 222 -7.67 -18.84 3.79
N LYS A 223 -8.22 -18.67 2.58
CA LYS A 223 -9.57 -19.12 2.14
C LYS A 223 -10.77 -18.55 2.91
N ASP A 224 -10.59 -17.54 3.75
CA ASP A 224 -11.72 -16.80 4.30
C ASP A 224 -12.48 -16.06 3.18
N LYS A 225 -13.81 -16.02 3.28
CA LYS A 225 -14.67 -15.32 2.30
C LYS A 225 -14.89 -13.86 2.66
N GLU A 226 -14.86 -13.55 3.95
CA GLU A 226 -15.16 -12.24 4.51
C GLU A 226 -13.98 -11.75 5.35
N ASP A 227 -13.89 -10.44 5.53
CA ASP A 227 -12.84 -9.85 6.35
C ASP A 227 -13.14 -10.08 7.83
N THR A 228 -12.09 -10.39 8.58
CA THR A 228 -12.10 -10.16 10.03
C THR A 228 -11.87 -8.68 10.27
N VAL A 229 -12.74 -8.08 11.07
CA VAL A 229 -12.71 -6.66 11.40
C VAL A 229 -12.58 -6.50 12.91
N THR A 230 -11.70 -5.60 13.35
CA THR A 230 -11.60 -5.25 14.77
C THR A 230 -12.74 -4.32 15.18
N GLU A 231 -13.00 -4.22 16.48
CA GLU A 231 -13.82 -3.10 16.99
C GLU A 231 -13.21 -1.76 16.61
N ALA A 232 -14.07 -0.75 16.46
CA ALA A 232 -13.67 0.61 16.11
C ALA A 232 -13.20 1.36 17.36
N VAL A 233 -12.12 2.12 17.23
CA VAL A 233 -11.57 2.97 18.29
C VAL A 233 -11.53 4.41 17.82
N SER A 234 -12.16 5.30 18.59
CA SER A 234 -12.35 6.70 18.25
C SER A 234 -11.62 7.63 19.23
N GLY A 235 -11.38 8.87 18.82
CA GLY A 235 -10.82 9.91 19.70
C GLY A 235 -9.32 9.80 20.02
N THR A 236 -8.56 8.97 19.30
CA THR A 236 -7.11 8.81 19.50
C THR A 236 -6.37 8.51 18.19
N SER A 237 -5.12 8.98 18.09
CA SER A 237 -4.15 8.59 17.05
C SER A 237 -3.43 7.28 17.34
N ASP A 238 -3.62 6.75 18.54
CA ASP A 238 -2.89 5.61 19.09
C ASP A 238 -3.89 4.55 19.62
N PRO A 239 -4.72 3.96 18.75
CA PRO A 239 -5.79 3.06 19.18
C PRO A 239 -5.24 1.73 19.69
N ASP A 240 -5.73 1.30 20.85
CA ASP A 240 -5.51 -0.05 21.40
C ASP A 240 -6.71 -0.93 21.06
N PHE A 241 -6.50 -1.89 20.15
CA PHE A 241 -7.57 -2.80 19.72
C PHE A 241 -7.73 -3.98 20.67
N ASN A 242 -6.60 -4.51 21.19
CA ASN A 242 -6.55 -5.76 21.97
C ASN A 242 -7.36 -6.90 21.32
N HIS A 243 -7.43 -6.90 19.98
CA HIS A 243 -8.25 -7.83 19.22
C HIS A 243 -7.55 -9.18 19.15
N THR A 244 -8.31 -10.26 19.35
CA THR A 244 -7.79 -11.63 19.37
C THR A 244 -8.73 -12.53 18.58
N LYS A 245 -8.19 -13.29 17.61
CA LYS A 245 -8.95 -14.31 16.87
C LYS A 245 -8.11 -15.54 16.60
N THR A 246 -8.67 -16.71 16.89
CA THR A 246 -8.04 -18.00 16.61
C THR A 246 -8.43 -18.52 15.23
N PHE A 247 -7.46 -19.09 14.52
CA PHE A 247 -7.65 -19.79 13.25
C PHE A 247 -7.22 -21.24 13.40
N SER A 248 -7.94 -22.14 12.75
CA SER A 248 -7.74 -23.59 12.83
C SER A 248 -7.81 -24.22 11.45
N TYR A 249 -6.76 -24.95 11.09
CA TYR A 249 -6.65 -25.71 9.84
C TYR A 249 -6.32 -27.17 10.18
N ARG A 250 -7.30 -28.05 10.00
CA ARG A 250 -7.26 -29.44 10.44
C ARG A 250 -7.70 -30.39 9.32
N PRO A 251 -6.78 -31.03 8.60
CA PRO A 251 -5.32 -30.82 8.64
C PRO A 251 -4.88 -29.58 7.85
N ALA A 252 -3.64 -29.15 8.07
CA ALA A 252 -2.93 -28.22 7.20
C ALA A 252 -2.70 -28.89 5.83
N THR A 253 -3.19 -28.25 4.77
CA THR A 253 -3.05 -28.70 3.39
C THR A 253 -1.72 -28.24 2.79
N VAL A 254 -1.28 -28.86 1.69
CA VAL A 254 -0.10 -28.40 0.92
C VAL A 254 -0.23 -26.92 0.53
N GLU A 255 -1.39 -26.55 -0.02
CA GLU A 255 -1.69 -25.16 -0.42
C GLU A 255 -1.63 -24.16 0.74
N LEU A 256 -2.06 -24.57 1.95
CA LEU A 256 -1.92 -23.72 3.14
C LEU A 256 -0.45 -23.54 3.49
N VAL A 257 0.35 -24.61 3.47
CA VAL A 257 1.77 -24.55 3.79
C VAL A 257 2.54 -23.68 2.78
N GLU A 258 2.21 -23.79 1.49
CA GLU A 258 2.74 -22.89 0.45
C GLU A 258 2.34 -21.43 0.72
N TYR A 259 1.07 -21.18 1.04
CA TYR A 259 0.59 -19.84 1.40
C TYR A 259 1.33 -19.28 2.62
N LEU A 260 1.50 -20.07 3.68
CA LEU A 260 2.25 -19.64 4.87
C LEU A 260 3.72 -19.37 4.54
N SER A 261 4.34 -20.17 3.66
CA SER A 261 5.77 -20.07 3.35
C SER A 261 6.12 -18.85 2.51
N ASP A 262 5.30 -18.53 1.50
CA ASP A 262 5.67 -17.57 0.45
C ASP A 262 4.77 -16.34 0.36
N SER A 263 3.72 -16.24 1.19
CA SER A 263 2.76 -15.13 1.14
C SER A 263 2.74 -14.30 2.43
N TYR A 264 1.98 -13.20 2.37
CA TYR A 264 1.67 -12.37 3.52
C TYR A 264 0.15 -12.23 3.72
N VAL A 265 -0.25 -11.85 4.93
CA VAL A 265 -1.58 -11.30 5.19
C VAL A 265 -1.50 -9.79 5.12
N ALA A 266 -2.38 -9.20 4.31
CA ALA A 266 -2.55 -7.76 4.29
C ALA A 266 -3.49 -7.33 5.42
N ILE A 267 -3.01 -6.48 6.31
CA ILE A 267 -3.83 -5.84 7.34
C ILE A 267 -4.02 -4.39 6.89
N SER A 268 -5.25 -4.05 6.56
CA SER A 268 -5.61 -2.69 6.17
C SER A 268 -6.17 -1.93 7.36
N VAL A 269 -5.71 -0.70 7.55
CA VAL A 269 -6.16 0.21 8.61
C VAL A 269 -7.10 1.23 7.98
N TRP A 270 -8.28 1.37 8.57
CA TRP A 270 -9.36 2.21 8.07
C TRP A 270 -9.84 3.15 9.16
N GLY A 271 -10.47 4.25 8.76
CA GLY A 271 -11.13 5.18 9.67
C GLY A 271 -12.01 6.17 8.91
N VAL A 272 -12.75 6.98 9.66
CA VAL A 272 -13.56 8.08 9.13
C VAL A 272 -12.79 9.38 9.33
N GLN A 273 -12.85 10.30 8.37
CA GLN A 273 -12.13 11.57 8.48
C GLN A 273 -12.89 12.55 9.36
N VAL A 274 -12.25 13.11 10.38
CA VAL A 274 -12.80 14.23 11.14
C VAL A 274 -12.54 15.53 10.39
N GLU A 275 -13.57 16.37 10.28
CA GLU A 275 -13.36 17.73 9.79
C GLU A 275 -12.43 18.50 10.73
N PRO A 276 -11.50 19.31 10.20
CA PRO A 276 -10.72 20.23 11.01
C PRO A 276 -11.67 21.15 11.77
N VAL A 277 -11.61 21.14 13.10
CA VAL A 277 -12.31 22.14 13.89
C VAL A 277 -11.73 23.52 13.51
N PRO A 278 -12.53 24.48 13.03
CA PRO A 278 -12.03 25.81 12.71
C PRO A 278 -11.39 26.39 13.95
N ALA A 279 -10.09 26.70 13.90
CA ALA A 279 -9.46 27.46 14.97
C ALA A 279 -10.22 28.79 15.11
N GLU A 280 -10.86 29.02 16.25
CA GLU A 280 -11.46 30.32 16.54
C GLU A 280 -10.41 31.42 16.31
N GLY A 281 -10.67 32.29 15.33
CA GLY A 281 -10.09 33.64 15.33
C GLY A 281 -8.84 33.94 14.49
N ILE A 282 -8.40 33.11 13.53
CA ILE A 282 -7.36 33.55 12.59
C ILE A 282 -7.84 33.41 11.14
N ARG A 283 -8.24 34.53 10.54
CA ARG A 283 -8.50 34.64 9.09
C ARG A 283 -7.20 34.35 8.34
N PRO A 284 -7.11 33.31 7.50
CA PRO A 284 -5.92 33.13 6.66
C PRO A 284 -5.97 34.15 5.52
N LYS A 285 -4.94 35.01 5.45
CA LYS A 285 -4.66 35.79 4.24
C LYS A 285 -4.25 34.80 3.15
N GLY A 286 -5.08 34.68 2.12
CA GLY A 286 -4.81 33.84 0.96
C GLY A 286 -3.42 34.12 0.40
N ARG A 287 -2.54 33.13 0.48
CA ARG A 287 -1.27 33.11 -0.22
C ARG A 287 -1.41 32.04 -1.29
N MET A 288 -1.48 32.47 -2.55
CA MET A 288 -1.53 31.57 -3.68
C MET A 288 -0.25 30.72 -3.71
N LEU A 289 -0.37 29.45 -3.35
CA LEU A 289 0.65 28.42 -3.56
C LEU A 289 0.28 27.66 -4.84
N LYS A 290 0.34 28.35 -6.00
CA LYS A 290 0.02 27.73 -7.30
C LYS A 290 1.24 27.31 -8.12
N GLN A 291 2.48 27.45 -7.61
CA GLN A 291 3.66 27.29 -8.47
C GLN A 291 4.60 26.12 -8.14
N ASN A 292 4.52 25.49 -6.96
CA ASN A 292 5.51 24.45 -6.59
C ASN A 292 4.90 23.05 -6.36
N PHE A 293 3.57 22.92 -6.30
CA PHE A 293 2.93 21.65 -5.93
C PHE A 293 3.01 20.60 -7.04
N GLN A 294 2.96 21.04 -8.31
CA GLN A 294 3.07 20.15 -9.46
C GLN A 294 4.50 19.59 -9.59
N GLU A 295 5.53 20.40 -9.33
CA GLU A 295 6.93 19.93 -9.28
C GLU A 295 7.20 18.96 -8.13
N ASP A 296 6.65 19.21 -6.93
CA ASP A 296 6.78 18.29 -5.79
C ASP A 296 6.04 16.96 -6.02
N LEU A 297 4.88 16.99 -6.67
CA LEU A 297 4.11 15.80 -7.06
C LEU A 297 4.86 14.96 -8.12
N LEU A 298 5.48 15.62 -9.10
CA LEU A 298 6.32 14.98 -10.12
C LEU A 298 7.57 14.37 -9.52
N ASN A 299 8.21 15.05 -8.59
CA ASN A 299 9.37 14.52 -7.87
C ASN A 299 8.98 13.33 -6.99
N GLN A 300 7.84 13.37 -6.30
CA GLN A 300 7.36 12.23 -5.51
C GLN A 300 6.97 11.03 -6.37
N THR A 301 6.30 11.26 -7.50
CA THR A 301 5.92 10.18 -8.44
C THR A 301 7.16 9.57 -9.10
N ASN A 302 8.17 10.39 -9.43
CA ASN A 302 9.46 9.91 -9.90
C ASN A 302 10.25 9.17 -8.81
N VAL A 303 10.18 9.57 -7.54
CA VAL A 303 10.82 8.86 -6.43
C VAL A 303 10.13 7.52 -6.14
N LEU A 304 8.80 7.45 -6.19
CA LEU A 304 8.01 6.22 -6.02
C LEU A 304 8.20 5.24 -7.19
N MET A 305 8.26 5.75 -8.42
CA MET A 305 8.52 4.93 -9.62
C MET A 305 10.00 4.51 -9.71
N ASN A 306 10.96 5.37 -9.35
CA ASN A 306 12.39 5.05 -9.41
C ASN A 306 12.87 4.16 -8.25
N GLY A 307 12.33 4.36 -7.04
CA GLY A 307 12.80 3.71 -5.82
C GLY A 307 12.53 2.21 -5.77
N PHE A 308 11.36 1.76 -6.21
CA PHE A 308 11.00 0.33 -6.20
C PHE A 308 11.15 -0.36 -7.57
N ARG A 309 11.02 0.36 -8.69
CA ARG A 309 10.88 -0.27 -10.02
C ARG A 309 12.09 -0.11 -10.94
N ILE A 310 12.84 1.00 -10.88
CA ILE A 310 13.89 1.23 -11.91
C ILE A 310 15.21 0.53 -11.58
N ASN A 311 15.65 0.52 -10.32
CA ASN A 311 16.96 -0.04 -9.99
C ASN A 311 16.88 -1.40 -9.27
N GLY A 312 15.78 -1.79 -8.63
CA GLY A 312 15.73 -3.07 -7.90
C GLY A 312 16.01 -4.29 -8.78
N ARG A 313 15.37 -4.37 -9.96
CA ARG A 313 15.58 -5.49 -10.90
C ARG A 313 16.95 -5.44 -11.58
N GLU A 314 17.40 -4.25 -11.98
CA GLU A 314 18.70 -4.04 -12.62
C GLU A 314 19.87 -4.26 -11.63
N ASN A 315 19.72 -3.82 -10.38
CA ASN A 315 20.68 -4.08 -9.30
C ASN A 315 20.75 -5.56 -8.95
N LEU A 316 19.62 -6.27 -8.89
CA LEU A 316 19.61 -7.72 -8.70
C LEU A 316 20.25 -8.45 -9.89
N ARG A 317 20.03 -7.97 -11.12
CA ARG A 317 20.71 -8.52 -12.31
C ARG A 317 22.22 -8.32 -12.23
N ARG A 318 22.69 -7.11 -11.93
CA ARG A 318 24.12 -6.79 -11.75
C ARG A 318 24.74 -7.55 -10.59
N LEU A 319 23.98 -7.78 -9.52
CA LEU A 319 24.39 -8.62 -8.40
C LEU A 319 24.65 -10.06 -8.86
N VAL A 320 23.75 -10.64 -9.65
CA VAL A 320 23.91 -11.99 -10.21
C VAL A 320 25.10 -12.04 -11.17
N GLU A 321 25.21 -11.10 -12.11
CA GLU A 321 26.33 -11.01 -13.04
C GLU A 321 27.69 -10.88 -12.31
N SER A 322 27.74 -10.08 -11.24
CA SER A 322 28.93 -9.95 -10.39
C SER A 322 29.23 -11.24 -9.61
N ALA A 323 28.23 -11.91 -9.06
CA ALA A 323 28.42 -13.17 -8.33
C ALA A 323 28.91 -14.29 -9.26
N GLU A 324 28.38 -14.37 -10.48
CA GLU A 324 28.82 -15.32 -11.52
C GLU A 324 30.26 -15.05 -11.96
N ALA A 325 30.61 -13.78 -12.22
CA ALA A 325 31.96 -13.37 -12.60
C ALA A 325 33.02 -13.71 -11.53
N HIS A 326 32.63 -13.72 -10.26
CA HIS A 326 33.48 -14.05 -9.12
C HIS A 326 33.31 -15.50 -8.60
N HIS A 327 32.53 -16.34 -9.31
CA HIS A 327 32.21 -17.71 -8.92
C HIS A 327 31.63 -17.87 -7.50
N GLN A 328 30.90 -16.86 -7.02
CA GLN A 328 30.24 -16.87 -5.72
C GLN A 328 28.87 -17.55 -5.83
N LYS A 329 28.67 -18.66 -5.10
CA LYS A 329 27.37 -19.35 -5.08
C LYS A 329 26.40 -18.78 -4.06
N ARG A 330 26.89 -17.92 -3.16
CA ARG A 330 26.13 -17.38 -2.03
C ARG A 330 26.42 -15.90 -1.84
N VAL A 331 25.37 -15.14 -1.57
CA VAL A 331 25.42 -13.69 -1.34
C VAL A 331 24.74 -13.37 -0.01
N PRO A 332 25.28 -12.47 0.83
CA PRO A 332 24.61 -12.05 2.06
C PRO A 332 23.22 -11.43 1.81
N VAL A 333 22.22 -11.81 2.62
CA VAL A 333 20.85 -11.26 2.53
C VAL A 333 20.84 -9.76 2.84
N SER A 334 21.76 -9.27 3.66
CA SER A 334 21.95 -7.84 3.91
C SER A 334 22.26 -7.06 2.64
N VAL A 335 23.12 -7.61 1.76
CA VAL A 335 23.46 -6.99 0.47
C VAL A 335 22.24 -6.95 -0.45
N VAL A 336 21.44 -8.02 -0.47
CA VAL A 336 20.19 -8.08 -1.25
C VAL A 336 19.18 -7.04 -0.75
N LYS A 337 19.00 -6.93 0.57
CA LYS A 337 18.11 -5.93 1.20
C LYS A 337 18.58 -4.50 0.90
N ASP A 338 19.86 -4.22 1.07
CA ASP A 338 20.43 -2.90 0.81
C ASP A 338 20.28 -2.52 -0.67
N LEU A 339 20.43 -3.49 -1.59
CA LEU A 339 20.24 -3.28 -3.04
C LEU A 339 18.79 -3.02 -3.45
N LEU A 340 17.82 -3.56 -2.71
CA LEU A 340 16.39 -3.33 -2.93
C LEU A 340 15.94 -1.95 -2.45
N LEU A 341 16.72 -1.31 -1.57
CA LEU A 341 16.40 -0.02 -0.95
C LEU A 341 17.11 1.17 -1.61
N VAL A 342 18.07 0.94 -2.51
CA VAL A 342 18.80 2.04 -3.18
C VAL A 342 18.10 2.53 -4.44
N SER A 343 18.01 3.86 -4.53
CA SER A 343 17.32 4.57 -5.62
C SER A 343 18.23 5.01 -6.77
N SER A 344 19.55 4.74 -6.73
CA SER A 344 20.50 5.06 -7.82
C SER A 344 21.46 3.91 -8.17
N ALA A 345 21.85 3.82 -9.44
CA ALA A 345 22.78 2.81 -9.95
C ALA A 345 24.18 2.93 -9.33
N GLU A 346 24.65 4.15 -9.09
CA GLU A 346 25.95 4.44 -8.46
C GLU A 346 26.00 3.97 -6.99
N ALA A 347 24.86 4.05 -6.28
CA ALA A 347 24.75 3.51 -4.92
C ALA A 347 24.69 1.98 -4.95
N GLY A 348 24.02 1.40 -5.94
CA GLY A 348 24.00 -0.05 -6.20
C GLY A 348 25.40 -0.62 -6.46
N GLU A 349 26.19 0.03 -7.31
CA GLU A 349 27.57 -0.38 -7.61
C GLU A 349 28.47 -0.36 -6.37
N LYS A 350 28.34 0.65 -5.51
CA LYS A 350 29.08 0.71 -4.23
C LYS A 350 28.70 -0.40 -3.25
N ILE A 351 27.49 -0.94 -3.35
CA ILE A 351 27.05 -2.07 -2.53
C ILE A 351 27.56 -3.37 -3.14
N ILE A 352 27.49 -3.52 -4.46
CA ILE A 352 27.99 -4.70 -5.20
C ILE A 352 29.51 -4.82 -5.07
N SER A 353 30.27 -3.72 -5.11
CA SER A 353 31.73 -3.75 -4.94
C SER A 353 32.16 -4.25 -3.56
N LYS A 354 31.28 -4.25 -2.55
CA LYS A 354 31.57 -4.83 -1.24
C LYS A 354 31.54 -6.36 -1.25
N LEU A 355 31.03 -7.00 -2.32
CA LEU A 355 31.04 -8.45 -2.51
C LEU A 355 32.40 -9.00 -2.90
N GLU A 356 33.26 -8.16 -3.50
CA GLU A 356 34.63 -8.55 -3.90
C GLU A 356 35.50 -8.98 -2.73
N GLY A 357 35.11 -8.64 -1.49
CA GLY A 357 35.79 -9.06 -0.25
C GLY A 357 35.14 -10.26 0.46
N PHE A 358 34.11 -10.90 -0.09
CA PHE A 358 33.37 -11.99 0.55
C PHE A 358 33.91 -13.36 0.13
N ASP A 359 34.50 -14.09 1.08
CA ASP A 359 35.04 -15.44 0.87
C ASP A 359 33.94 -16.50 1.11
N ASP A 360 33.56 -17.22 0.04
CA ASP A 360 32.54 -18.28 0.03
C ASP A 360 32.92 -19.50 0.93
N THR A 361 34.16 -19.52 1.47
CA THR A 361 34.68 -20.64 2.26
C THR A 361 34.66 -20.42 3.77
N GLY A 362 34.27 -19.24 4.27
CA GLY A 362 34.33 -18.90 5.69
C GLY A 362 32.97 -18.58 6.32
N ARG A 363 32.51 -19.41 7.28
CA ARG A 363 31.40 -19.07 8.19
C ARG A 363 31.66 -17.72 8.86
N THR A 364 31.01 -16.67 8.37
CA THR A 364 30.84 -15.43 9.13
C THR A 364 29.64 -15.61 10.06
N LYS A 365 29.89 -15.49 11.38
CA LYS A 365 28.85 -15.59 12.40
C LYS A 365 27.82 -14.48 12.18
N GLY A 366 26.56 -14.86 11.93
CA GLY A 366 25.40 -14.00 12.11
C GLY A 366 24.77 -13.37 10.86
N SER A 367 25.21 -13.70 9.63
CA SER A 367 24.53 -13.22 8.41
C SER A 367 23.87 -14.38 7.66
N SER A 368 22.56 -14.27 7.40
CA SER A 368 21.89 -15.13 6.44
C SER A 368 22.42 -14.86 5.02
N THR A 369 22.52 -15.89 4.20
CA THR A 369 22.98 -15.80 2.81
C THR A 369 21.91 -16.37 1.88
N CYS A 370 21.68 -15.73 0.75
CA CYS A 370 20.90 -16.26 -0.36
C CYS A 370 21.81 -17.06 -1.31
N THR A 371 21.29 -18.13 -1.92
CA THR A 371 21.98 -18.87 -2.97
C THR A 371 21.70 -18.22 -4.31
N VAL A 372 22.74 -17.98 -5.09
CA VAL A 372 22.62 -17.53 -6.49
C VAL A 372 22.67 -18.79 -7.35
N SER A 373 21.55 -19.15 -7.97
CA SER A 373 21.39 -20.38 -8.76
C SER A 373 20.74 -20.13 -10.12
#